data_AF-A0A151AZS0-F1
#
_entry.id   AF-A0A151AZS0-F1
#
_cell.length_a   1.000
_cell.length_b   1.000
_cell.length_c   1.000
_cell.angle_alpha   90.00
_cell.angle_beta   90.00
_cell.angle_gamma   90.00
#
_symmetry.space_group_name_H-M   'P 1'
#
loop_
_entity.id
_entity.type
_entity.pdbx_description
1 polymer ?
#
loop_
_entity_poly.entity_id
_entity_poly.type
_entity_poly.pdbx_seq_one_letter_code
_entity_poly.pdbx_strand_id
1 'polypeptide(L)' 'MHWLDKLRQVLRLDEEELTLWPEIASTAPDGVKQIINSMLEREKKEMEDIKKILQMYGGAPGYPDPYSGFAEGEKK' A
#
# COMPACT_ATOMS: atom_id res chain seq x y z
N MET A 1 -8.67 11.70 14.79
CA MET A 1 -8.39 10.59 13.86
C MET A 1 -7.00 10.05 14.15
N HIS A 2 -6.87 8.74 14.34
CA HIS A 2 -5.57 8.10 14.52
C HIS A 2 -4.81 8.05 13.18
N TRP A 3 -3.48 8.06 13.20
CA TRP A 3 -2.68 8.08 11.97
C TRP A 3 -2.89 6.81 11.11
N LEU A 4 -3.19 5.67 11.75
CA LEU A 4 -3.56 4.44 11.04
C LEU A 4 -4.87 4.57 10.27
N ASP A 5 -5.84 5.33 10.79
CA ASP A 5 -7.09 5.58 10.09
C ASP A 5 -6.84 6.44 8.84
N LYS A 6 -5.89 7.37 8.93
CA LYS A 6 -5.44 8.15 7.77
C LYS A 6 -4.74 7.28 6.73
N LEU A 7 -3.90 6.33 7.13
CA LEU A 7 -3.27 5.39 6.19
C LEU A 7 -4.29 4.47 5.50
N ARG A 8 -5.31 4.00 6.23
CA ARG A 8 -6.43 3.26 5.62
C ARG A 8 -7.22 4.13 4.65
N GLN A 9 -7.39 5.41 4.97
CA GLN A 9 -8.04 6.37 4.07
C GLN A 9 -7.21 6.61 2.81
N VAL A 10 -5.88 6.76 2.93
CA VAL A 10 -4.97 6.89 1.78
C VAL A 10 -5.10 5.68 0.86
N LEU A 11 -4.97 4.45 1.38
CA LEU A 11 -5.11 3.24 0.56
C LEU A 11 -6.43 3.19 -0.21
N ARG A 12 -7.54 3.62 0.40
CA ARG A 12 -8.83 3.67 -0.29
C ARG A 12 -8.83 4.68 -1.43
N LEU A 13 -8.25 5.85 -1.23
CA LEU A 13 -8.14 6.87 -2.27
C LEU A 13 -7.24 6.38 -3.42
N ASP A 14 -6.12 5.73 -3.10
CA ASP A 14 -5.21 5.17 -4.10
C ASP A 14 -5.90 4.04 -4.89
N GLU A 15 -6.72 3.20 -4.24
CA GLU A 15 -7.53 2.19 -4.93
C GLU A 15 -8.53 2.82 -5.91
N GLU A 16 -9.19 3.91 -5.52
CA GLU A 16 -10.09 4.67 -6.40
C GLU A 16 -9.28 5.30 -7.57
N GLU A 17 -8.10 5.87 -7.31
CA GLU A 17 -7.23 6.45 -8.32
C GLU A 17 -6.73 5.41 -9.34
N LEU A 18 -6.31 4.23 -8.87
CA LEU A 18 -5.86 3.12 -9.72
C LEU A 18 -6.94 2.66 -10.72
N THR A 19 -8.23 2.84 -10.40
CA THR A 19 -9.33 2.49 -11.33
C THR A 19 -9.55 3.53 -12.42
N LEU A 20 -9.23 4.81 -12.16
CA LEU A 20 -9.44 5.90 -13.11
C LEU A 20 -8.31 6.00 -14.14
N TRP A 21 -7.07 5.72 -13.74
CA TRP A 21 -5.91 5.83 -14.63
C TRP A 21 -5.99 4.98 -15.92
N PRO A 22 -6.46 3.72 -15.91
CA PRO A 22 -6.69 2.96 -17.13
C PRO A 22 -7.69 3.61 -18.09
N GLU A 23 -8.75 4.23 -17.56
CA GLU A 23 -9.74 4.95 -18.37
C GLU A 23 -9.10 6.14 -19.07
N ILE A 24 -8.33 6.94 -18.31
CA ILE A 24 -7.57 8.07 -18.87
C ILE A 24 -6.57 7.58 -19.92
N ALA A 25 -5.78 6.55 -19.60
CA ALA A 25 -4.77 5.98 -20.48
C ALA A 25 -5.35 5.39 -21.78
N SER A 26 -6.63 4.99 -21.79
CA SER A 26 -7.31 4.48 -22.98
C SER A 26 -7.62 5.58 -24.02
N THR A 27 -7.70 6.83 -23.58
CA THR A 27 -8.03 7.99 -24.43
C THR A 27 -6.83 8.90 -24.68
N ALA A 28 -5.72 8.66 -23.98
CA ALA A 28 -4.54 9.50 -24.02
C ALA A 28 -3.57 9.11 -25.16
N PRO A 29 -2.78 10.07 -25.69
CA PRO A 29 -1.69 9.78 -26.63
C PRO A 29 -0.64 8.84 -26.02
N ASP A 30 0.08 8.08 -26.87
CA ASP A 30 1.03 7.04 -26.43
C ASP A 30 2.09 7.54 -25.43
N GLY A 31 2.62 8.76 -25.62
CA GLY A 31 3.58 9.35 -24.69
C GLY A 31 3.00 9.59 -23.29
N VAL A 32 1.72 9.99 -23.22
CA VAL A 32 1.00 10.20 -21.95
C VAL A 32 0.67 8.85 -21.31
N LYS A 33 0.27 7.86 -22.11
CA LYS A 33 0.02 6.49 -21.66
C LYS A 33 1.25 5.87 -20.99
N GLN A 34 2.44 6.06 -21.56
CA GLN A 34 3.70 5.60 -20.95
C GLN A 34 3.94 6.24 -19.58
N ILE A 35 3.71 7.56 -19.46
CA ILE A 35 3.85 8.29 -18.18
C ILE A 35 2.85 7.76 -17.15
N ILE A 36 1.58 7.58 -17.52
CA ILE A 36 0.54 7.04 -16.64
C ILE A 36 0.91 5.64 -16.14
N ASN A 37 1.39 4.76 -17.03
CA ASN A 37 1.81 3.43 -16.63
C ASN A 37 2.96 3.47 -15.60
N SER A 38 3.95 4.34 -15.81
CA SER A 38 5.04 4.52 -14.83
C SER A 38 4.56 5.13 -13.51
N MET A 39 3.52 5.97 -13.52
CA MET A 39 2.88 6.46 -12.30
C MET A 39 2.19 5.33 -11.55
N LEU A 40 1.39 4.52 -12.25
CA LEU A 40 0.69 3.36 -11.69
C LEU A 40 1.62 2.33 -11.04
N GLU A 41 2.81 2.10 -11.61
CA GLU A 41 3.80 1.20 -11.03
C GLU A 41 4.36 1.73 -9.70
N ARG A 42 4.61 3.04 -9.61
CA ARG A 42 5.07 3.68 -8.37
C ARG A 42 3.98 3.69 -7.31
N GLU A 43 2.75 3.99 -7.70
CA GLU A 43 1.59 4.03 -6.80
C GLU A 43 1.38 2.66 -6.13
N LYS A 44 1.42 1.58 -6.92
CA LYS A 44 1.29 0.21 -6.38
C LYS A 44 2.37 -0.10 -5.34
N LYS A 45 3.60 0.34 -5.57
CA LYS A 45 4.70 0.14 -4.62
C LYS A 45 4.49 0.95 -3.34
N GLU A 46 4.03 2.19 -3.45
CA GLU A 46 3.68 3.02 -2.29
C GLU A 46 2.57 2.37 -1.45
N MET A 47 1.51 1.90 -2.11
CA MET A 47 0.43 1.16 -1.45
C MET A 47 0.92 -0.12 -0.76
N GLU A 48 1.87 -0.86 -1.36
CA GLU A 48 2.49 -2.02 -0.72
C GLU A 48 3.26 -1.64 0.56
N ASP A 49 3.98 -0.53 0.54
CA ASP A 49 4.70 -0.04 1.72
C ASP A 49 3.74 0.44 2.81
N ILE A 50 2.64 1.11 2.45
CA ILE A 50 1.58 1.47 3.41
C ILE A 50 0.92 0.21 4.01
N LYS A 51 0.67 -0.82 3.20
CA LYS A 51 0.13 -2.11 3.68
C LYS A 51 1.09 -2.78 4.68
N LYS A 52 2.41 -2.74 4.45
CA LYS A 52 3.41 -3.23 5.41
C LYS A 52 3.37 -2.42 6.72
N ILE A 53 3.28 -1.10 6.64
CA ILE A 53 3.13 -0.23 7.82
C ILE A 53 1.87 -0.62 8.59
N LEU A 54 0.74 -0.83 7.92
CA LEU A 54 -0.50 -1.28 8.56
C LEU A 54 -0.43 -2.72 9.08
N GLN A 55 0.43 -3.59 8.55
CA GLN A 55 0.64 -4.93 9.11
C GLN A 55 1.47 -4.85 10.41
N MET A 56 2.59 -4.13 10.37
CA MET A 56 3.45 -3.90 11.54
C MET A 56 2.71 -3.16 12.65
N TYR A 57 1.91 -2.18 12.25
CA TYR A 57 1.25 -1.23 13.12
C TYR A 57 -0.27 -1.27 12.96
N GLY A 58 -0.95 -2.36 12.64
CA GLY A 58 -2.43 -2.35 12.55
C GLY A 58 -3.14 -3.56 13.13
N GLY A 59 -2.40 -4.61 13.51
CA GLY A 59 -2.91 -5.85 14.11
C GLY A 59 -3.13 -5.81 15.63
N ALA A 60 -3.27 -4.65 16.24
CA ALA A 60 -3.19 -4.53 17.70
C ALA A 60 -4.36 -3.80 18.37
N PRO A 61 -5.05 -4.45 19.33
CA PRO A 61 -5.52 -3.76 20.52
C PRO A 61 -4.38 -3.81 21.57
N GLY A 62 -3.45 -2.85 21.48
CA GLY A 62 -2.18 -2.85 22.23
C GLY A 62 -1.17 -3.87 21.66
N TYR A 63 -0.12 -3.42 20.96
CA TYR A 63 0.65 -4.23 19.98
C TYR A 63 1.34 -5.49 20.52
N PRO A 64 1.05 -6.68 19.94
CA PRO A 64 2.04 -7.74 19.78
C PRO A 64 2.72 -7.64 18.41
N ASP A 65 4.05 -7.66 18.45
CA ASP A 65 5.03 -7.55 17.37
C ASP A 65 5.06 -8.83 16.50
N PRO A 66 5.11 -8.72 15.15
CA PRO A 66 5.28 -9.87 14.26
C PRO A 66 6.61 -10.65 14.42
N TYR A 67 7.57 -10.21 15.22
CA TYR A 67 8.77 -10.97 15.61
C TYR A 67 8.57 -11.91 16.81
N SER A 68 7.38 -11.96 17.42
CA SER A 68 7.12 -12.85 18.56
C SER A 68 7.25 -14.35 18.24
N GLY A 69 7.32 -14.74 16.96
CA GLY A 69 7.55 -16.11 16.52
C GLY A 69 9.00 -16.46 16.14
N PHE A 70 9.93 -15.50 16.11
CA PHE A 70 11.33 -15.75 15.73
C PHE A 70 12.25 -16.04 16.93
N ALA A 71 11.75 -15.96 18.17
CA ALA A 71 12.53 -16.22 19.39
C ALA A 71 12.51 -17.68 19.88
N GLU A 72 11.66 -18.56 19.34
CA GLU A 72 11.66 -20.00 19.67
C GLU A 72 12.31 -20.81 18.55
N GLY A 73 13.63 -20.73 18.49
CA GLY A 73 14.44 -21.49 17.52
C GLY A 73 15.87 -21.77 17.95
N GLU A 74 16.21 -21.63 19.24
CA GLU A 74 17.50 -22.10 19.78
C GLU A 74 17.28 -22.93 21.04
N LYS A 75 16.78 -24.16 20.90
CA LYS A 75 17.11 -25.29 21.80
C LYS A 75 16.98 -26.62 21.08
N LYS A 76 18.05 -27.06 20.43
CA LYS A 76 18.68 -28.36 20.71
C LYS A 76 20.00 -28.53 19.97
#